data_AF-A0A3D1RZE5-F1
#
_entry.id   AF-A0A3D1RZE5-F1
#
_cell.length_a   1.000
_cell.length_b   1.000
_cell.length_c   1.000
_cell.angle_alpha   90.00
_cell.angle_beta   90.00
_cell.angle_gamma   90.00
#
_symmetry.space_group_name_H-M   'P 1'
#
loop_
_entity.id
_entity.type
_entity.pdbx_description
1 polymer ?
#
loop_
_entity_poly.entity_id
_entity_poly.type
_entity_poly.pdbx_seq_one_letter_code
_entity_poly.pdbx_strand_id
1 'polypeptide(L)' 'CFAETTTLGVRWQLVHRAVLERSTETSLIDEHKVGLKHATRPDGLSTAKAEMDDLANAGDHKQREQLRRQVEAKSEH' A
#
# COMPACT_ATOMS: atom_id res chain seq x y z
N CYS A 1 6.53 -14.09 19.96
CA CYS A 1 7.42 -15.14 19.40
C CYS A 1 7.56 -16.37 20.32
N PHE A 2 8.39 -16.40 21.37
CA PHE A 2 8.56 -17.61 22.20
C PHE A 2 7.31 -18.05 22.97
N ALA A 3 6.44 -17.11 23.33
CA ALA A 3 5.19 -17.41 24.04
C ALA A 3 4.04 -17.86 23.09
N GLU A 4 4.16 -17.53 21.80
CA GLU A 4 3.12 -17.76 20.80
C GLU A 4 3.50 -18.89 19.82
N THR A 5 4.76 -19.32 19.86
CA THR A 5 5.32 -20.35 18.98
C THR A 5 6.12 -21.34 19.81
N THR A 6 6.32 -22.55 19.29
CA THR A 6 7.15 -23.58 19.93
C THR A 6 8.65 -23.41 19.66
N THR A 7 9.07 -22.27 19.07
CA THR A 7 10.49 -22.06 18.76
C THR A 7 11.32 -21.99 20.04
N LEU A 8 12.49 -22.61 20.04
CA LEU A 8 13.43 -22.59 21.17
C LEU A 8 14.48 -21.49 21.05
N GLY A 9 14.65 -20.93 19.85
CA GLY A 9 15.57 -19.82 19.60
C GLY A 9 15.05 -18.86 18.53
N VAL A 10 15.60 -17.65 18.50
CA VAL A 10 15.37 -16.67 17.43
C VAL A 10 16.72 -16.13 16.98
N ARG A 11 16.94 -16.04 15.67
CA ARG A 11 18.10 -15.38 15.08
C ARG A 11 17.71 -13.97 14.65
N TRP A 12 18.56 -12.99 14.98
CA TRP A 12 18.37 -11.60 14.57
C TRP A 12 19.70 -10.95 14.19
N GLN A 13 19.63 -9.86 13.43
CA GLN A 13 20.76 -9.03 13.02
C GLN A 13 20.31 -7.59 12.80
N LEU A 14 21.23 -6.63 12.98
CA LEU A 14 20.99 -5.23 12.63
C LEU A 14 21.31 -5.01 11.15
N VAL A 15 20.44 -4.26 10.48
CA VAL A 15 20.61 -3.89 9.07
C VAL A 15 20.28 -2.42 8.86
N HIS A 16 20.95 -1.79 7.90
CA HIS A 16 20.59 -0.45 7.45
C HIS A 16 19.40 -0.50 6.50
N ARG A 17 18.49 0.47 6.62
CA ARG A 17 17.31 0.60 5.77
C ARG A 17 17.11 2.06 5.38
N ALA A 18 16.90 2.33 4.10
CA ALA A 18 16.33 3.59 3.63
C ALA A 18 14.80 3.46 3.60
N VAL A 19 14.11 4.48 4.10
CA VAL A 19 12.65 4.55 4.07
C VAL A 19 12.28 5.74 3.19
N LEU A 20 11.43 5.52 2.19
CA LEU A 20 10.92 6.59 1.35
C LEU A 20 10.02 7.51 2.16
N GLU A 21 10.04 8.80 1.85
CA GLU A 21 9.03 9.74 2.35
C GLU A 21 7.67 9.34 1.81
N ARG A 22 6.64 9.42 2.67
CA ARG A 22 5.30 8.96 2.36
C ARG A 22 4.26 9.96 2.82
N SER A 23 3.25 10.15 1.98
CA SER A 23 2.02 10.85 2.34
C SER A 23 0.82 9.95 2.04
N THR A 24 -0.31 10.30 2.63
CA THR A 24 -1.58 9.60 2.40
C THR A 24 -2.60 10.55 1.82
N GLU A 25 -3.35 10.07 0.85
CA GLU A 25 -4.46 10.77 0.24
C GLU A 25 -5.68 9.85 0.23
N THR A 26 -6.87 10.40 0.07
CA THR A 26 -8.07 9.60 -0.19
C THR A 26 -8.66 10.04 -1.51
N SER A 27 -8.90 9.09 -2.41
CA SER A 27 -9.60 9.29 -3.66
C SER A 27 -11.02 8.75 -3.56
N LEU A 28 -11.98 9.46 -4.13
CA LEU A 28 -13.32 8.96 -4.38
C LEU A 28 -13.42 8.63 -5.87
N ILE A 29 -13.67 7.36 -6.19
CA ILE A 29 -13.96 6.89 -7.55
C ILE A 29 -15.24 6.08 -7.49
N ASP A 30 -16.23 6.49 -8.29
CA ASP A 30 -17.61 6.00 -8.20
C ASP A 30 -18.11 6.10 -6.74
N GLU A 31 -18.57 4.99 -6.17
CA GLU A 31 -19.02 4.89 -4.77
C GLU A 31 -17.91 4.39 -3.82
N HIS A 32 -16.67 4.26 -4.31
CA HIS A 32 -15.55 3.72 -3.54
C HIS A 32 -14.63 4.84 -3.03
N LYS A 33 -14.56 4.93 -1.71
CA LYS A 33 -13.56 5.75 -1.01
C LYS A 33 -12.30 4.91 -0.82
N VAL A 34 -11.21 5.27 -1.50
CA VAL A 34 -9.96 4.49 -1.54
C VAL A 34 -8.80 5.34 -1.03
N GLY A 35 -8.15 4.89 0.02
CA GLY A 35 -6.89 5.43 0.51
C GLY A 35 -5.75 5.18 -0.48
N LEU A 36 -4.87 6.16 -0.62
CA LEU A 36 -3.68 6.12 -1.44
C LEU A 36 -2.45 6.39 -0.57
N LYS A 37 -1.44 5.54 -0.73
CA LYS A 37 -0.11 5.73 -0.16
C LYS A 37 0.82 6.23 -1.26
N HIS A 38 1.20 7.49 -1.16
CA HIS A 38 2.25 8.07 -2.00
C HIS A 38 3.62 7.75 -1.42
N ALA A 39 4.60 7.54 -2.29
CA ALA A 39 5.99 7.39 -1.93
C ALA A 39 6.88 8.14 -2.91
N THR A 40 7.64 9.10 -2.41
CA THR A 40 8.61 9.87 -3.20
C THR A 40 9.94 9.14 -3.23
N ARG A 41 10.44 8.85 -4.43
CA ARG A 41 11.74 8.24 -4.64
C ARG A 41 12.85 9.29 -4.59
N PRO A 42 14.12 8.88 -4.38
CA PRO A 42 15.24 9.82 -4.35
C PRO A 42 15.47 10.62 -5.64
N ASP A 43 14.97 10.11 -6.78
CA ASP A 43 14.97 10.82 -8.07
C ASP A 43 13.82 11.84 -8.22
N GLY A 44 12.99 11.99 -7.17
CA GLY A 44 11.85 12.89 -7.14
C GLY A 44 10.56 12.28 -7.70
N LEU A 45 10.60 11.07 -8.28
CA LEU A 45 9.40 10.42 -8.81
C LEU A 45 8.47 10.00 -7.65
N SER A 46 7.24 10.49 -7.66
CA SER A 46 6.19 10.02 -6.76
C SER A 46 5.46 8.85 -7.41
N THR A 47 5.16 7.82 -6.61
CA THR A 47 4.30 6.71 -7.01
C THR A 47 3.24 6.49 -5.96
N ALA A 48 2.03 6.11 -6.37
CA ALA A 48 0.92 5.85 -5.47
C ALA A 48 0.55 4.37 -5.45
N LYS A 49 0.02 3.91 -4.32
CA LYS A 49 -0.59 2.58 -4.18
C LYS A 49 -1.92 2.67 -3.45
N ALA A 50 -2.94 2.03 -4.00
CA ALA A 50 -4.23 1.93 -3.32
C ALA A 50 -4.15 1.04 -2.08
N GLU A 51 -4.90 1.37 -1.03
CA GLU A 51 -5.10 0.51 0.12
C GLU A 51 -5.96 -0.70 -0.26
N MET A 52 -5.43 -1.90 -0.05
CA MET A 52 -6.12 -3.14 -0.47
C MET A 52 -7.42 -3.38 0.30
N ASP A 53 -7.49 -2.95 1.55
CA ASP A 53 -8.68 -3.11 2.39
C ASP A 53 -9.86 -2.30 1.82
N ASP A 54 -9.61 -1.11 1.29
CA ASP A 54 -10.63 -0.25 0.71
C ASP A 54 -11.17 -0.81 -0.63
N LEU A 55 -10.37 -1.63 -1.32
CA LEU A 55 -10.79 -2.29 -2.56
C LEU A 55 -11.65 -3.54 -2.32
N ALA A 56 -11.71 -4.07 -1.09
CA ALA A 56 -12.38 -5.35 -0.81
C ALA A 56 -13.85 -5.36 -1.26
N ASN A 57 -14.51 -4.20 -1.22
CA ASN A 57 -15.92 -4.03 -1.55
C ASN A 57 -16.20 -3.73 -3.04
N ALA A 58 -15.16 -3.66 -3.90
CA ALA A 58 -15.35 -3.40 -5.33
C ALA A 58 -15.91 -4.60 -6.12
N GLY A 59 -16.07 -5.75 -5.46
CA GLY A 59 -16.61 -6.98 -6.06
C GLY A 59 -15.54 -8.03 -6.33
N ASP A 60 -15.57 -8.65 -7.50
CA ASP A 60 -14.67 -9.74 -7.88
C ASP A 60 -13.22 -9.28 -8.09
N HIS A 61 -12.32 -10.24 -8.33
CA HIS A 61 -10.90 -9.93 -8.52
C HIS A 61 -10.64 -8.93 -9.66
N LYS A 62 -11.38 -9.05 -10.77
CA LYS A 62 -11.20 -8.20 -11.94
C LYS A 62 -11.66 -6.77 -11.64
N GLN A 63 -12.77 -6.61 -10.92
CA GLN A 63 -13.28 -5.31 -10.50
C GLN A 63 -12.33 -4.61 -9.52
N ARG A 64 -11.77 -5.36 -8.55
CA ARG A 64 -10.75 -4.82 -7.63
C ARG A 64 -9.49 -4.36 -8.36
N GLU A 65 -9.01 -5.16 -9.31
CA GLU A 65 -7.83 -4.82 -10.12
C GLU A 65 -8.08 -3.59 -11.00
N GLN A 66 -9.27 -3.45 -11.57
CA GLN A 66 -9.65 -2.30 -12.37
C GLN A 66 -9.71 -1.02 -11.52
N LEU A 67 -10.42 -1.06 -10.37
CA LEU A 67 -10.50 0.08 -9.46
C LEU A 67 -9.12 0.49 -8.96
N ARG A 68 -8.25 -0.47 -8.61
CA ARG A 68 -6.86 -0.19 -8.22
C ARG A 68 -6.14 0.66 -9.26
N ARG A 69 -6.15 0.21 -10.52
CA ARG A 69 -5.46 0.90 -11.62
C ARG A 69 -6.02 2.28 -11.88
N GLN A 70 -7.34 2.43 -11.81
CA GLN A 70 -7.99 3.73 -11.99
C GLN A 70 -7.60 4.74 -10.90
N VAL A 71 -7.62 4.31 -9.63
CA VAL A 71 -7.26 5.16 -8.50
C VAL A 71 -5.77 5.54 -8.55
N GLU A 72 -4.89 4.57 -8.81
CA GLU A 72 -3.44 4.82 -8.90
C GLU A 72 -3.11 5.79 -10.06
N ALA A 73 -3.66 5.57 -11.27
CA ALA A 73 -3.41 6.45 -12.40
C ALA A 73 -3.92 7.89 -12.21
N LYS A 74 -5.03 8.07 -11.48
CA LYS A 74 -5.57 9.41 -11.18
C LYS A 74 -4.64 10.23 -10.29
N SER A 75 -3.86 9.56 -9.45
CA SER A 75 -2.98 10.18 -8.47
C SER A 75 -1.56 10.48 -8.97
N GLU A 76 -1.22 10.10 -10.20
CA GLU A 76 0.09 10.35 -10.84
C GLU A 76 0.18 11.73 -11.56
N HIS A 77 -0.61 12.72 -11.15
CA HIS A 77 -0.60 14.10 -11.70
C HIS A 77 0.25 15.05 -10.85
#